data_AF-A0A1J4SFD7-F1
#
_entry.id   AF-A0A1J4SFD7-F1
#
_cell.length_a   1.000
_cell.length_b   1.000
_cell.length_c   1.000
_cell.angle_alpha   90.00
_cell.angle_beta   90.00
_cell.angle_gamma   90.00
#
_symmetry.space_group_name_H-M   'P 1'
#
loop_
_entity.id
_entity.type
_entity.pdbx_description
1 polymer ?
#
loop_
_entity_poly.entity_id
_entity_poly.type
_entity_poly.pdbx_seq_one_letter_code
_entity_poly.pdbx_strand_id
1 'polypeptide(L)'
;MFITGIVATFLMALSLTSLAVGMGAIYPYFKADNPAELGMTYGGILYMIFGLAYVGAMILLFELSFGSGIYISIIGVFLLNFFATYLPLKNGLKSLQQYEWK
;
A
#
# COMPACT_ATOMS: atom_id res chain seq x y z
N MET A 1 -7.66 19.31 -12.12
CA MET A 1 -6.50 18.57 -12.68
C MET A 1 -5.26 18.70 -11.78
N PHE A 2 -4.75 19.89 -11.47
CA PHE A 2 -3.58 20.03 -10.58
C PHE A 2 -3.87 19.57 -9.12
N ILE A 3 -4.99 20.03 -8.55
CA ILE A 3 -5.41 19.67 -7.18
C ILE A 3 -5.67 18.16 -7.05
N THR A 4 -6.37 17.56 -8.03
CA THR A 4 -6.65 16.12 -8.06
C THR A 4 -5.36 15.30 -8.07
N GLY A 5 -4.37 15.71 -8.86
CA GLY A 5 -3.05 15.06 -8.90
C GLY A 5 -2.34 15.14 -7.55
N ILE A 6 -2.28 16.33 -6.93
CA ILE A 6 -1.65 16.51 -5.60
C ILE A 6 -2.31 15.60 -4.57
N VAL A 7 -3.65 15.61 -4.51
CA VAL A 7 -4.41 14.79 -3.54
C VAL A 7 -4.18 13.30 -3.81
N ALA A 8 -4.21 12.87 -5.08
CA ALA A 8 -3.97 11.47 -5.43
C ALA A 8 -2.55 11.02 -5.06
N THR A 9 -1.51 11.79 -5.39
CA THR A 9 -0.13 11.42 -5.07
C THR A 9 0.13 11.43 -3.56
N PHE A 10 -0.47 12.36 -2.82
CA PHE A 10 -0.40 12.38 -1.35
C PHE A 10 -1.04 11.13 -0.73
N LEU A 11 -2.25 10.77 -1.19
CA LEU A 11 -2.91 9.54 -0.76
C LEU A 11 -2.09 8.29 -1.13
N MET A 12 -1.51 8.26 -2.33
CA MET A 12 -0.63 7.16 -2.77
C MET A 12 0.56 6.98 -1.85
N ALA A 13 1.22 8.07 -1.44
CA ALA A 13 2.34 7.99 -0.50
C ALA A 13 1.91 7.32 0.81
N LEU A 14 0.78 7.73 1.40
CA LEU A 14 0.25 7.13 2.62
C LEU A 14 -0.08 5.64 2.45
N SER A 15 -0.70 5.28 1.33
CA SER A 15 -1.06 3.89 1.03
C SER A 15 0.16 3.01 0.82
N LEU A 16 1.16 3.46 0.05
CA LEU A 16 2.41 2.73 -0.16
C LEU A 16 3.20 2.54 1.13
N THR A 17 3.30 3.57 1.98
CA THR A 17 3.92 3.45 3.30
C THR A 17 3.18 2.43 4.16
N SER A 18 1.85 2.46 4.17
CA SER A 18 1.03 1.52 4.93
C SER A 18 1.16 0.08 4.42
N LEU A 19 1.32 -0.10 3.12
CA LEU A 19 1.55 -1.39 2.47
C LEU A 19 2.93 -1.94 2.84
N ALA A 20 3.97 -1.09 2.81
CA ALA A 20 5.33 -1.48 3.20
C ALA A 20 5.40 -1.90 4.68
N VAL A 21 4.88 -1.04 5.57
CA VAL A 21 4.89 -1.31 7.02
C VAL A 21 3.98 -2.48 7.36
N GLY A 22 2.78 -2.54 6.77
CA GLY A 22 1.82 -3.60 7.01
C GLY A 22 2.32 -4.97 6.54
N MET A 23 2.89 -5.10 5.34
CA MET A 23 3.46 -6.36 4.87
C MET A 23 4.69 -6.78 5.69
N GLY A 24 5.54 -5.84 6.07
CA GLY A 24 6.66 -6.09 6.98
C GLY A 24 6.19 -6.56 8.36
N ALA A 25 5.07 -6.03 8.86
CA ALA A 25 4.45 -6.45 10.11
C ALA A 25 3.71 -7.79 10.03
N ILE A 26 3.13 -8.14 8.88
CA ILE A 26 2.47 -9.44 8.67
C ILE A 26 3.50 -10.57 8.71
N TYR A 27 4.66 -10.39 8.07
CA TYR A 27 5.76 -11.36 8.04
C TYR A 27 7.01 -10.79 8.72
N PRO A 28 6.98 -10.60 10.06
CA PRO A 28 8.08 -9.96 10.76
C PRO A 28 9.32 -10.86 10.75
N TYR A 29 10.46 -10.27 10.38
CA TYR A 29 11.74 -10.95 10.35
C TYR A 29 12.74 -10.26 11.28
N PHE A 30 12.81 -10.73 12.53
CA PHE A 30 13.60 -10.12 13.60
C PHE A 30 15.06 -10.59 13.66
N LYS A 31 15.44 -11.58 12.84
CA LYS A 31 16.80 -12.19 12.84
C LYS A 31 17.65 -11.76 11.64
N ALA A 32 17.37 -10.57 11.08
CA ALA A 32 18.19 -10.03 10.00
C ALA A 32 19.54 -9.56 10.54
N ASP A 33 20.63 -10.10 10.00
CA ASP A 33 21.98 -9.65 10.34
C ASP A 33 22.38 -8.40 9.53
N ASN A 34 21.71 -8.18 8.39
CA ASN A 34 21.91 -7.03 7.52
C ASN A 34 20.57 -6.42 7.09
N PRO A 35 20.37 -5.08 7.17
CA PRO A 35 19.16 -4.43 6.67
C PRO A 35 18.85 -4.70 5.18
N ALA A 36 19.85 -5.06 4.37
CA ALA A 36 19.62 -5.45 2.98
C ALA A 36 18.81 -6.76 2.85
N GLU A 37 18.85 -7.63 3.86
CA GLU A 37 18.10 -8.90 3.86
C GLU A 37 16.59 -8.65 4.01
N LEU A 38 16.19 -7.56 4.68
CA LEU A 38 14.78 -7.21 4.88
C LEU A 38 14.02 -7.06 3.57
N GLY A 39 14.67 -6.54 2.53
CA GLY A 39 14.09 -6.41 1.18
C GLY A 39 13.85 -7.75 0.47
N MET A 40 14.60 -8.79 0.85
CA MET A 40 14.51 -10.14 0.29
C MET A 40 13.62 -11.08 1.11
N THR A 41 13.06 -10.60 2.22
CA THR A 41 12.10 -11.36 3.02
C THR A 41 10.77 -11.53 2.30
N TYR A 42 9.98 -12.51 2.76
CA TYR A 42 8.61 -12.71 2.25
C TYR A 42 7.75 -11.44 2.34
N GLY A 43 7.85 -10.66 3.42
CA GLY A 43 7.13 -9.38 3.56
C GLY A 43 7.58 -8.34 2.52
N GLY A 44 8.88 -8.25 2.24
CA GLY A 44 9.45 -7.37 1.22
C GLY A 44 8.98 -7.73 -0.20
N ILE A 45 9.03 -9.01 -0.56
CA ILE A 45 8.61 -9.50 -1.88
C ILE A 45 7.10 -9.26 -2.09
N LEU A 46 6.27 -9.54 -1.08
CA LEU A 46 4.84 -9.29 -1.17
C LEU A 46 4.54 -7.80 -1.29
N TYR A 47 5.23 -6.93 -0.54
CA TYR A 47 5.13 -5.49 -0.71
C TYR A 47 5.46 -5.07 -2.15
N MET A 48 6.51 -5.61 -2.76
CA MET A 48 6.86 -5.27 -4.14
C MET A 48 5.75 -5.65 -5.14
N ILE A 49 5.19 -6.86 -5.02
CA ILE A 49 4.13 -7.35 -5.91
C ILE A 49 2.86 -6.51 -5.74
N PHE A 50 2.38 -6.33 -4.51
CA PHE A 50 1.17 -5.58 -4.24
C PHE A 50 1.34 -4.08 -4.50
N GLY A 51 2.52 -3.53 -4.21
CA GLY A 51 2.87 -2.14 -4.51
C GLY A 51 2.86 -1.85 -6.00
N LEU A 52 3.42 -2.75 -6.81
CA LEU A 52 3.38 -2.62 -8.27
C LEU A 52 1.95 -2.70 -8.82
N ALA A 53 1.16 -3.68 -8.35
CA ALA A 53 -0.24 -3.81 -8.74
C ALA A 53 -1.07 -2.57 -8.33
N TYR A 54 -0.82 -2.04 -7.14
CA TYR A 54 -1.46 -0.82 -6.63
C TYR A 54 -1.15 0.41 -7.49
N VAL A 55 0.12 0.64 -7.79
CA VAL A 55 0.55 1.76 -8.65
C VAL A 55 -0.05 1.62 -10.04
N GLY A 56 -0.05 0.42 -10.62
CA GLY A 56 -0.69 0.15 -11.91
C GLY A 56 -2.19 0.48 -11.91
N ALA A 57 -2.93 0.06 -10.89
CA ALA A 57 -4.34 0.38 -10.73
C ALA A 57 -4.60 1.89 -10.59
N MET A 58 -3.75 2.60 -9.84
CA MET A 58 -3.85 4.06 -9.70
C MET A 58 -3.60 4.81 -11.00
N ILE A 59 -2.66 4.35 -11.84
CA ILE A 59 -2.41 4.94 -13.16
C ILE A 59 -3.65 4.80 -14.06
N LEU A 60 -4.26 3.61 -14.11
CA LEU A 60 -5.48 3.38 -14.90
C LEU A 60 -6.65 4.25 -14.43
N LEU A 61 -6.81 4.41 -13.13
CA LEU A 61 -7.82 5.31 -12.56
C LEU A 61 -7.52 6.77 -12.91
N PHE A 62 -6.26 7.19 -12.90
CA PHE A 62 -5.86 8.55 -13.23
C PHE A 62 -6.09 8.87 -14.71
N GLU A 63 -5.86 7.92 -15.62
CA GLU A 63 -6.18 8.07 -17.04
C GLU A 63 -7.69 8.31 -17.25
N LEU A 64 -8.54 7.58 -16.52
CA LEU A 64 -10.00 7.74 -16.60
C LEU A 64 -10.48 9.13 -16.15
N SER A 65 -9.69 9.84 -15.33
CA SER A 65 -9.99 11.22 -14.91
C SER A 65 -9.89 12.26 -16.04
N PHE A 66 -9.21 11.96 -17.16
CA PHE A 66 -9.10 12.88 -18.30
C PHE A 66 -10.32 12.85 -19.24
N GLY A 67 -11.21 11.85 -19.09
CA GLY A 67 -12.40 11.68 -19.93
C GLY A 67 -13.72 12.02 -19.20
N SER A 68 -14.80 11.35 -19.61
CA SER A 68 -16.14 11.48 -19.00
C SER A 68 -16.28 10.80 -17.62
N GLY A 69 -15.27 10.05 -17.19
CA GLY A 69 -15.27 9.21 -15.99
C GLY A 69 -14.77 9.88 -14.71
N ILE A 70 -14.72 11.21 -14.63
CA ILE A 70 -14.05 11.92 -13.53
C ILE A 70 -14.62 11.56 -12.14
N TYR A 71 -15.94 11.42 -12.03
CA TYR A 71 -16.60 11.05 -10.77
C TYR A 71 -16.24 9.62 -10.34
N ILE A 72 -16.18 8.70 -11.30
CA ILE A 72 -15.82 7.29 -11.07
C ILE A 72 -14.36 7.20 -10.63
N SER A 73 -13.47 7.93 -11.28
CA SER A 73 -12.05 7.98 -10.95
C SER A 73 -11.81 8.54 -9.54
N ILE A 74 -12.48 9.64 -9.16
CA ILE A 74 -12.35 10.23 -7.82
C ILE A 74 -12.80 9.22 -6.74
N ILE A 75 -13.99 8.64 -6.90
CA ILE A 75 -14.51 7.64 -5.95
C ILE A 75 -13.58 6.43 -5.89
N GLY A 76 -13.12 5.95 -7.05
CA GLY A 76 -12.19 4.83 -7.17
C GLY A 76 -10.86 5.08 -6.46
N VAL A 77 -10.26 6.26 -6.63
CA VAL A 77 -9.01 6.65 -5.96
C VAL A 77 -9.16 6.64 -4.45
N PHE A 78 -10.23 7.24 -3.93
CA PHE A 78 -10.48 7.27 -2.48
C PHE A 78 -10.70 5.86 -1.91
N LEU A 79 -11.54 5.04 -2.57
CA LEU A 79 -11.79 3.66 -2.13
C LEU A 79 -10.52 2.81 -2.19
N LEU A 80 -9.79 2.85 -3.31
CA LEU A 80 -8.58 2.06 -3.50
C LEU A 80 -7.54 2.40 -2.44
N ASN A 81 -7.33 3.69 -2.14
CA ASN A 81 -6.41 4.13 -1.09
C ASN A 81 -6.86 3.70 0.31
N PHE A 82 -8.15 3.84 0.59
CA PHE A 82 -8.70 3.43 1.88
C PHE A 82 -8.49 1.94 2.13
N PHE A 83 -8.78 1.09 1.14
CA PHE A 83 -8.54 -0.35 1.22
C PHE A 83 -7.04 -0.69 1.28
N ALA A 84 -6.22 -0.10 0.40
CA ALA A 84 -4.78 -0.33 0.34
C ALA A 84 -4.07 0.12 1.62
N THR A 85 -4.62 1.10 2.35
CA THR A 85 -4.11 1.55 3.66
C THR A 85 -4.61 0.65 4.78
N TYR A 86 -5.93 0.51 4.92
CA TYR A 86 -6.55 -0.10 6.10
C TYR A 86 -6.26 -1.61 6.21
N LEU A 87 -6.29 -2.33 5.10
CA LEU A 87 -6.19 -3.77 5.05
C LEU A 87 -4.81 -4.30 5.51
N PRO A 88 -3.67 -3.82 4.96
CA PRO A 88 -2.36 -4.28 5.40
C PRO A 88 -2.01 -3.82 6.83
N LEU A 89 -2.42 -2.62 7.25
CA LEU A 89 -2.21 -2.14 8.62
C LEU A 89 -2.91 -3.02 9.66
N LYS A 90 -4.20 -3.30 9.44
CA LYS A 90 -5.00 -4.12 10.37
C LYS A 90 -4.46 -5.55 10.45
N ASN A 91 -4.09 -6.13 9.31
CA ASN A 91 -3.55 -7.47 9.27
C ASN A 91 -2.13 -7.54 9.88
N GLY A 92 -1.32 -6.50 9.66
CA GLY A 92 -0.01 -6.36 10.29
C GLY A 92 -0.08 -6.30 11.80
N LEU A 93 -0.95 -5.43 12.35
CA LEU A 93 -1.15 -5.35 13.82
C LEU A 93 -1.57 -6.69 14.41
N LYS A 94 -2.52 -7.37 13.77
CA LYS A 94 -2.99 -8.69 14.23
C LYS A 94 -1.87 -9.73 14.23
N SER A 95 -0.98 -9.69 13.23
CA SER A 95 0.16 -10.61 13.17
C SER A 95 1.13 -10.34 14.31
N LEU A 96 1.52 -9.08 14.53
CA LEU A 96 2.44 -8.70 15.62
C LEU A 96 1.89 -9.08 17.00
N GLN A 97 0.58 -8.89 17.23
CA GLN A 97 -0.06 -9.25 18.50
C GLN A 97 0.05 -10.77 18.79
N GLN A 98 0.18 -11.62 17.77
CA GLN A 98 0.39 -13.07 17.98
C GLN A 98 1.82 -13.41 18.41
N TYR A 99 2.79 -12.52 18.14
CA TYR A 99 4.18 -12.66 18.57
C TYR A 99 4.42 -12.06 19.96
N GLU A 100 3.65 -11.06 20.40
CA GLU A 100 3.79 -10.47 21.73
C GLU A 100 3.42 -11.41 22.90
N TRP A 101 2.65 -12.48 22.62
CA TRP A 101 2.16 -13.43 23.63
C TRP A 101 2.80 -14.82 23.53
N LYS A 102 3.95 -14.93 22.86
CA LYS A 102 4.79 -16.13 22.78
C LYS A 102 6.22 -15.83 23.22
#